data_AF-A0A1I3WW09-F1
#
_entry.id   AF-A0A1I3WW09-F1
#
_cell.length_a   1.000
_cell.length_b   1.000
_cell.length_c   1.000
_cell.angle_alpha   90.00
_cell.angle_beta   90.00
_cell.angle_gamma   90.00
#
_symmetry.space_group_name_H-M   'P 1'
#
loop_
_entity.id
_entity.type
_entity.pdbx_description
1 polymer ?
#
loop_
_entity_poly.entity_id
_entity_poly.type
_entity_poly.pdbx_seq_one_letter_code
_entity_poly.pdbx_strand_id
1 'polypeptide(L)'
;MVYHKKDFPTMFSYTRFLEVMPTVLAPLSAFFTHLKGKPTGIEFIDSTSIKVCHNLRISRHQVFKETAARGKGTMGWFYGFKLHMIVNHQGEIVAVKLTPANIDDRAPVKALSKGFLDKLYAGG
;
A
#
# COMPACT_ATOMS: atom_id res chain seq x y z
N MET A 1 11.86 -9.12 -12.70
CA MET A 1 13.05 -9.89 -12.27
C MET A 1 14.13 -10.07 -13.36
N VAL A 2 13.97 -9.53 -14.58
CA VAL A 2 15.00 -9.61 -15.64
C VAL A 2 16.13 -8.59 -15.41
N TYR A 3 15.82 -7.44 -14.80
CA TYR A 3 16.75 -6.31 -14.63
C TYR A 3 17.73 -6.42 -13.44
N HIS A 4 17.50 -7.34 -12.49
CA HIS A 4 18.32 -7.48 -11.26
C HIS A 4 19.10 -8.81 -11.19
N LYS A 5 19.41 -9.42 -12.34
CA LYS A 5 20.16 -10.69 -12.36
C LYS A 5 21.54 -10.60 -11.72
N LYS A 6 22.18 -9.43 -11.76
CA LYS A 6 23.50 -9.20 -11.14
C LYS A 6 23.43 -9.16 -9.62
N ASP A 7 22.33 -8.64 -9.08
CA ASP A 7 22.13 -8.47 -7.63
C ASP A 7 21.68 -9.79 -6.96
N PHE A 8 21.03 -10.68 -7.72
CA PHE A 8 20.53 -11.97 -7.26
C PHE A 8 21.06 -13.10 -8.17
N PRO A 9 22.35 -13.46 -8.06
CA PRO A 9 22.98 -14.47 -8.91
C PRO A 9 22.35 -15.86 -8.76
N THR A 10 21.77 -16.15 -7.59
CA THR A 10 20.96 -17.36 -7.32
C THR A 10 19.50 -16.97 -7.10
N MET A 11 18.75 -16.92 -8.19
CA MET A 11 17.32 -16.63 -8.16
C MET A 11 16.50 -17.85 -7.73
N PHE A 12 15.48 -17.65 -6.89
CA PHE A 12 14.51 -18.70 -6.62
C PHE A 12 13.77 -19.09 -7.92
N SER A 13 13.41 -20.37 -8.05
CA SER A 13 12.36 -20.75 -8.99
C SER A 13 11.06 -20.02 -8.64
N TYR A 14 10.16 -19.83 -9.62
CA TYR A 14 8.90 -19.13 -9.37
C TYR A 14 8.08 -19.78 -8.24
N THR A 15 8.00 -21.11 -8.21
CA THR A 15 7.34 -21.86 -7.14
C THR A 15 7.98 -21.58 -5.78
N ARG A 16 9.31 -21.63 -5.70
CA ARG A 16 10.04 -21.36 -4.45
C ARG A 16 9.86 -19.92 -4.00
N PHE A 17 9.81 -18.97 -4.95
CA PHE A 17 9.52 -17.57 -4.65
C PHE A 17 8.14 -17.42 -4.00
N LEU A 18 7.10 -18.06 -4.54
CA LEU A 18 5.75 -18.01 -3.97
C LEU A 18 5.67 -18.63 -2.57
N GLU A 19 6.42 -19.70 -2.31
CA GLU A 19 6.50 -20.31 -0.98
C GLU A 19 7.19 -19.40 0.04
N VAL A 20 8.21 -18.65 -0.38
CA VAL A 20 9.01 -17.78 0.52
C VAL A 20 8.39 -16.40 0.68
N MET A 21 7.66 -15.87 -0.32
CA MET A 21 7.12 -14.51 -0.30
C MET A 21 6.29 -14.17 0.97
N PRO A 22 5.47 -15.08 1.54
CA PRO A 22 4.76 -14.77 2.79
C PRO A 22 5.69 -14.53 3.98
N THR A 23 6.86 -15.18 4.03
CA THR A 23 7.80 -15.07 5.16
C THR A 23 8.52 -13.72 5.19
N VAL A 24 8.63 -13.04 4.05
CA VAL A 24 9.28 -11.72 3.98
C VAL A 24 8.37 -10.58 4.43
N LEU A 25 7.06 -10.80 4.57
CA LEU A 25 6.12 -9.74 4.97
C LEU A 25 6.43 -9.18 6.36
N ALA A 26 6.71 -10.06 7.33
CA ALA A 26 7.07 -9.66 8.69
C ALA A 26 8.37 -8.82 8.76
N PRO A 27 9.52 -9.27 8.21
CA PRO A 27 10.73 -8.45 8.23
C PRO A 27 10.60 -7.17 7.40
N LEU A 28 9.87 -7.17 6.28
CA LEU A 28 9.59 -5.94 5.54
C LEU A 28 8.74 -4.96 6.35
N SER A 29 7.76 -5.45 7.12
CA SER A 29 6.94 -4.60 8.00
C SER A 29 7.76 -4.00 9.15
N ALA A 30 8.66 -4.78 9.73
CA ALA A 30 9.60 -4.31 10.75
C ALA A 30 10.56 -3.26 10.17
N PHE A 31 11.19 -3.57 9.05
CA PHE A 31 12.08 -2.64 8.34
C PHE A 31 11.35 -1.34 7.96
N PHE A 32 10.13 -1.44 7.43
CA PHE A 32 9.31 -0.28 7.13
C PHE A 32 8.99 0.55 8.37
N THR A 33 8.80 -0.07 9.54
CA THR A 33 8.62 0.66 10.79
C THR A 33 9.85 1.47 11.18
N HIS A 34 11.06 0.97 10.86
CA HIS A 34 12.31 1.71 11.07
C HIS A 34 12.55 2.82 10.04
N LEU A 35 11.99 2.69 8.83
CA LEU A 35 12.09 3.70 7.78
C LEU A 35 11.11 4.88 7.95
N LYS A 36 10.18 4.80 8.91
CA LYS A 36 9.22 5.88 9.12
C LYS A 36 9.92 7.16 9.59
N GLY A 37 9.65 8.24 8.88
CA GLY A 37 10.02 9.59 9.29
C GLY A 37 9.21 10.05 10.50
N LYS A 38 9.62 11.17 11.07
CA LYS A 38 8.87 11.80 12.16
C LYS A 38 7.87 12.80 11.58
N PRO A 39 6.72 13.00 12.24
CA PRO A 39 5.87 14.16 11.98
C PRO A 39 6.68 15.44 12.21
N THR A 40 6.43 16.45 11.38
CA THR A 40 7.16 17.72 11.36
C THR A 40 6.27 18.93 11.59
N GLY A 41 4.96 18.73 11.63
CA GLY A 41 3.95 19.78 11.80
C GLY A 41 3.21 20.15 10.51
N ILE A 42 3.70 19.64 9.38
CA ILE A 42 3.13 19.81 8.05
C ILE A 42 3.20 18.45 7.36
N GLU A 43 2.04 17.81 7.27
CA GLU A 43 1.91 16.50 6.67
C GLU A 43 0.90 16.51 5.52
N PHE A 44 1.11 15.64 4.55
CA PHE A 44 0.26 15.47 3.39
C PHE A 44 -0.26 14.04 3.38
N ILE A 45 -1.56 13.87 3.17
CA ILE A 45 -2.18 12.58 2.94
C ILE A 45 -2.69 12.48 1.50
N ASP A 46 -2.42 11.33 0.89
CA ASP A 46 -3.05 10.92 -0.37
C ASP A 46 -3.33 9.41 -0.36
N SER A 47 -4.24 8.99 -1.24
CA SER A 47 -4.58 7.59 -1.44
C SER A 47 -4.25 7.16 -2.86
N THR A 48 -3.55 6.03 -3.01
CA THR A 48 -3.25 5.44 -4.31
C THR A 48 -3.93 4.09 -4.50
N SER A 49 -4.48 3.88 -5.69
CA SER A 49 -5.20 2.65 -6.04
C SER A 49 -4.24 1.53 -6.41
N ILE A 50 -4.28 0.42 -5.66
CA ILE A 50 -3.53 -0.81 -5.95
C ILE A 50 -4.47 -1.80 -6.61
N LYS A 51 -4.34 -1.95 -7.94
CA LYS A 51 -5.14 -2.88 -8.73
C LYS A 51 -4.53 -4.28 -8.65
N VAL A 52 -5.31 -5.28 -8.23
CA VAL A 52 -4.83 -6.67 -8.11
C VAL A 52 -5.16 -7.52 -9.33
N CYS A 53 -6.15 -7.11 -10.14
CA CYS A 53 -6.43 -7.72 -11.44
C CYS A 53 -7.21 -6.76 -12.34
N HIS A 54 -7.36 -7.15 -13.61
CA HIS A 54 -8.29 -6.49 -14.53
C HIS A 54 -9.75 -6.76 -14.13
N ASN A 55 -10.64 -5.80 -14.35
CA ASN A 55 -12.05 -5.91 -13.94
C ASN A 55 -12.77 -7.14 -14.54
N LEU A 56 -12.42 -7.50 -15.78
CA LEU A 56 -12.98 -8.69 -16.46
C LEU A 56 -12.58 -10.02 -15.79
N ARG A 57 -11.57 -10.03 -14.92
CA ARG A 57 -11.04 -11.25 -14.28
C ARG A 57 -11.45 -11.38 -12.80
N ILE A 58 -12.24 -10.45 -12.28
CA ILE A 58 -12.64 -10.44 -10.85
C ILE A 58 -13.27 -11.78 -10.44
N SER A 59 -14.17 -12.34 -11.26
CA SER A 59 -14.85 -13.60 -10.96
C SER A 59 -13.91 -14.81 -10.84
N ARG A 60 -12.72 -14.74 -11.43
CA ARG A 60 -11.70 -15.81 -11.39
C ARG A 60 -10.57 -15.52 -10.40
N HIS A 61 -10.56 -14.34 -9.78
CA HIS A 61 -9.50 -13.95 -8.86
C HIS A 61 -9.66 -14.66 -7.52
N GLN A 62 -8.68 -15.50 -7.14
CA GLN A 62 -8.72 -16.27 -5.89
C GLN A 62 -7.86 -15.66 -4.77
N VAL A 63 -6.73 -15.03 -5.11
CA VAL A 63 -5.71 -14.64 -4.13
C VAL A 63 -6.22 -13.62 -3.10
N PHE A 64 -6.94 -12.59 -3.55
CA PHE A 64 -7.50 -11.55 -2.68
C PHE A 64 -9.03 -11.54 -2.66
N LYS A 65 -9.67 -12.69 -2.94
CA LYS A 65 -11.14 -12.77 -3.09
C LYS A 65 -11.92 -12.20 -1.89
N GLU A 66 -11.40 -12.43 -0.68
CA GLU A 66 -12.06 -12.04 0.58
C GLU A 66 -11.58 -10.69 1.13
N THR A 67 -10.51 -10.13 0.59
CA THR A 67 -9.83 -8.94 1.14
C THR A 67 -9.86 -7.75 0.19
N ALA A 68 -9.79 -7.98 -1.12
CA ALA A 68 -9.93 -6.94 -2.13
C ALA A 68 -11.40 -6.65 -2.41
N ALA A 69 -11.70 -5.38 -2.72
CA ALA A 69 -13.03 -4.93 -3.09
C ALA A 69 -12.98 -4.16 -4.41
N ARG A 70 -14.16 -3.92 -4.99
CA ARG A 70 -14.28 -3.03 -6.16
C ARG A 70 -14.42 -1.59 -5.69
N GLY A 71 -13.56 -0.71 -6.20
CA GLY A 71 -13.59 0.73 -5.93
C GLY A 71 -13.65 1.54 -7.22
N LYS A 72 -13.96 2.82 -7.08
CA LYS A 72 -13.97 3.80 -8.18
C LYS A 72 -12.96 4.89 -7.86
N GLY A 73 -12.00 5.10 -8.75
CA GLY A 73 -11.09 6.24 -8.74
C GLY A 73 -11.38 7.19 -9.90
N THR A 74 -10.53 8.21 -10.06
CA THR A 74 -10.55 9.15 -11.20
C THR A 74 -10.46 8.43 -12.54
N MET A 75 -9.62 7.39 -12.62
CA MET A 75 -9.44 6.57 -13.83
C MET A 75 -10.49 5.45 -13.98
N GLY A 76 -11.59 5.50 -13.24
CA GLY A 76 -12.70 4.56 -13.31
C GLY A 76 -12.65 3.43 -12.28
N TRP A 77 -13.41 2.38 -12.56
CA TRP A 77 -13.55 1.23 -11.66
C TRP A 77 -12.30 0.36 -11.63
N PHE A 78 -11.96 -0.17 -10.45
CA PHE A 78 -10.89 -1.14 -10.27
C PHE A 78 -11.23 -2.14 -9.17
N TYR A 79 -10.53 -3.27 -9.15
CA TYR A 79 -10.61 -4.26 -8.07
C TYR A 79 -9.25 -4.37 -7.38
N GLY A 80 -9.24 -4.24 -6.06
CA GLY A 80 -8.04 -4.25 -5.25
C GLY A 80 -8.17 -3.44 -3.97
N PHE A 81 -7.17 -2.61 -3.70
CA PHE A 81 -6.99 -1.90 -2.45
C PHE A 81 -6.71 -0.41 -2.70
N LYS A 82 -6.84 0.39 -1.65
CA LYS A 82 -6.30 1.75 -1.56
C LYS A 82 -5.21 1.78 -0.51
N LEU A 83 -4.05 2.29 -0.88
CA LEU A 83 -2.95 2.60 0.02
C LEU A 83 -3.03 4.08 0.39
N HIS A 84 -3.34 4.34 1.65
CA HIS A 84 -3.37 5.67 2.24
C HIS A 84 -2.03 5.94 2.87
N MET A 85 -1.37 7.03 2.49
CA MET A 85 -0.03 7.36 2.97
C MET A 85 0.01 8.80 3.45
N ILE A 86 0.62 8.99 4.62
CA ILE A 86 0.96 10.31 5.16
C ILE A 86 2.46 10.50 4.99
N VAL A 87 2.84 11.60 4.35
CA VAL A 87 4.22 12.03 4.18
C VAL A 87 4.43 13.38 4.84
N ASN A 88 5.62 13.63 5.39
CA ASN A 88 5.98 14.96 5.88
C ASN A 88 6.48 15.86 4.73
N HIS A 89 6.70 17.14 5.02
CA HIS A 89 7.18 18.11 4.02
C HIS A 89 8.58 17.80 3.43
N GLN A 90 9.33 16.86 4.02
CA GLN A 90 10.63 16.39 3.52
C GLN A 90 10.49 15.15 2.63
N GLY A 91 9.26 14.64 2.45
CA GLY A 91 8.98 13.45 1.65
C GLY A 91 9.16 12.13 2.41
N GLU A 92 9.37 12.16 3.72
CA GLU A 92 9.47 10.94 4.52
C GLU A 92 8.09 10.36 4.80
N ILE A 93 7.99 9.03 4.78
CA ILE A 93 6.74 8.34 5.08
C ILE A 93 6.53 8.32 6.60
N VAL A 94 5.43 8.89 7.07
CA VAL A 94 5.09 8.95 8.50
C VAL A 94 4.16 7.81 8.88
N ALA A 95 3.12 7.57 8.07
CA ALA A 95 2.15 6.50 8.32
C ALA A 95 1.56 5.96 7.02
N VAL A 96 1.16 4.69 7.03
CA VAL A 96 0.47 4.04 5.91
C VAL A 96 -0.64 3.16 6.42
N LYS A 97 -1.70 3.03 5.62
CA LYS A 97 -2.80 2.10 5.87
C LYS A 97 -3.31 1.56 4.56
N LEU A 98 -3.40 0.23 4.48
CA LEU A 98 -4.03 -0.45 3.35
C LEU A 98 -5.50 -0.71 3.69
N THR A 99 -6.39 -0.45 2.73
CA THR A 99 -7.82 -0.69 2.87
C THR A 99 -8.38 -1.32 1.58
N PRO A 100 -9.49 -2.08 1.64
CA PRO A 100 -10.19 -2.49 0.44
C PRO A 100 -10.63 -1.27 -0.40
N ALA A 101 -10.71 -1.43 -1.72
CA ALA A 101 -10.91 -0.29 -2.61
C ALA A 101 -12.26 0.45 -2.47
N ASN A 102 -13.26 -0.16 -1.83
CA ASN A 102 -14.57 0.45 -1.59
C ASN A 102 -14.62 1.32 -0.32
N ILE A 103 -13.52 1.42 0.42
CA ILE A 103 -13.44 2.29 1.60
C ILE A 103 -13.28 3.76 1.17
N ASP A 104 -14.05 4.64 1.80
CA ASP A 104 -13.96 6.09 1.64
C ASP A 104 -12.61 6.60 2.17
N ASP A 105 -11.95 7.50 1.43
CA ASP A 105 -10.60 7.97 1.73
C ASP A 105 -10.51 8.75 3.05
N ARG A 106 -11.64 9.24 3.57
CA ARG A 106 -11.72 9.93 4.86
C ARG A 106 -11.75 8.98 6.05
N ALA A 107 -12.21 7.75 5.87
CA ALA A 107 -12.32 6.77 6.95
C ALA A 107 -10.97 6.39 7.60
N PRO A 108 -9.89 6.12 6.85
CA PRO A 108 -8.59 5.79 7.43
C PRO A 108 -7.87 6.99 8.06
N VAL A 109 -8.22 8.22 7.68
CA VAL A 109 -7.55 9.46 8.15
C VAL A 109 -7.47 9.49 9.68
N LYS A 110 -8.58 9.27 10.38
CA LYS A 110 -8.62 9.32 11.86
C LYS A 110 -7.66 8.33 12.52
N ALA A 111 -7.53 7.14 11.94
CA ALA A 111 -6.65 6.10 12.47
C ALA A 111 -5.18 6.41 12.16
N LEU A 112 -4.92 6.91 10.95
CA LEU A 112 -3.59 7.30 10.51
C LEU A 112 -3.08 8.54 11.24
N SER A 113 -3.96 9.50 11.52
CA SER A 113 -3.60 10.78 12.12
C SER A 113 -3.46 10.75 13.64
N LYS A 114 -3.67 9.58 14.27
CA LYS A 114 -3.64 9.44 15.71
C LYS A 114 -2.22 9.65 16.22
N GLY A 115 -2.01 10.73 16.96
CA GLY A 115 -0.70 11.10 17.50
C GLY A 115 0.02 12.19 16.71
N PHE A 116 -0.58 12.73 15.65
CA PHE A 116 -0.13 13.99 15.04
C PHE A 116 -0.84 15.16 15.73
N LEU A 117 -0.08 16.20 16.06
CA LEU A 117 -0.57 17.36 16.81
C LEU A 117 -0.88 18.56 15.90
N ASP A 118 -0.61 18.44 14.59
CA ASP A 118 -0.50 19.59 13.69
C ASP A 118 -1.29 19.42 12.37
N LYS A 119 -0.92 20.18 11.32
CA LYS A 119 -1.71 20.38 10.11
C LYS A 119 -1.54 19.23 9.11
N LEU A 120 -2.64 18.54 8.83
CA LEU A 120 -2.74 17.53 7.78
C LEU A 120 -3.48 18.06 6.55
N TYR A 121 -2.80 18.06 5.40
CA TYR A 121 -3.34 18.50 4.11
C TYR A 121 -3.70 17.28 3.26
N ALA A 122 -4.88 17.27 2.63
CA ALA A 122 -5.30 16.18 1.75
C ALA A 122 -5.27 16.63 0.28
N GLY A 123 -4.75 15.76 -0.60
CA GLY A 123 -4.95 15.87 -2.04
C GLY A 123 -6.41 15.58 -2.43
N GLY A 124 -6.92 16.28 -3.46
CA GLY A 124 -8.27 16.13 -3.98
C GLY A 124 -8.39 15.13 -5.12
#